data_AF-A0A8J7J9M0-F1
#
_entry.id   AF-A0A8J7J9M0-F1
#
_cell.length_a   1.000
_cell.length_b   1.000
_cell.length_c   1.000
_cell.angle_alpha   90.00
_cell.angle_beta   90.00
_cell.angle_gamma   90.00
#
_symmetry.space_group_name_H-M   'P 1'
#
loop_
_entity.id
_entity.type
_entity.pdbx_description
1 polymer ?
#
loop_
_entity_poly.entity_id
_entity_poly.type
_entity_poly.pdbx_seq_one_letter_code
_entity_poly.pdbx_strand_id
1 'polypeptide(L)'
;MAHFQDIDPSYIIPIPAKLQSSRSIEILLKEKGSPEMCYVISENGKIDGALMRINEALDSVLGRGMATFLSCLPGELIYYEGDEIGRRFLCCKHSLQKHR
;
A
#
# COMPACT_ATOMS: atom_id res chain seq x y z
N MET A 1 -15.36 -1.58 17.53
CA MET A 1 -14.73 -1.90 16.23
C MET A 1 -13.27 -2.18 16.52
N ALA A 2 -12.71 -3.27 15.99
CA ALA A 2 -11.32 -3.61 16.24
C ALA A 2 -10.44 -2.62 15.45
N HIS A 3 -9.72 -1.74 16.15
CA HIS A 3 -8.79 -0.83 15.49
C HIS A 3 -7.52 -1.62 15.17
N PHE A 4 -7.22 -1.79 13.88
CA PHE A 4 -5.96 -2.40 13.44
C PHE A 4 -4.78 -1.52 13.87
N GLN A 5 -4.00 -2.00 14.83
CA GLN A 5 -2.75 -1.37 15.32
C GLN A 5 -1.57 -2.37 15.29
N ASP A 6 -1.74 -3.52 14.65
CA ASP A 6 -0.81 -4.65 14.74
C ASP A 6 0.42 -4.51 13.83
N ILE A 7 0.50 -3.44 13.04
CA ILE A 7 1.71 -3.15 12.25
C ILE A 7 2.70 -2.40 13.12
N ASP A 8 3.90 -2.98 13.25
CA ASP A 8 5.03 -2.35 13.91
C ASP A 8 5.31 -0.95 13.29
N PRO A 9 5.15 0.12 14.09
CA PRO A 9 5.33 1.49 13.60
C PRO A 9 6.71 1.79 13.03
N SER A 10 7.74 1.01 13.40
CA SER A 10 9.11 1.19 12.89
C SER A 10 9.27 0.87 11.40
N TYR A 11 8.27 0.20 10.80
CA TYR A 11 8.23 -0.11 9.38
C TYR A 11 7.30 0.81 8.59
N ILE A 12 6.53 1.68 9.26
CA ILE A 12 5.49 2.52 8.66
C ILE A 12 6.07 3.85 8.17
N ILE A 13 5.82 4.17 6.91
CA ILE A 13 6.01 5.49 6.33
C ILE A 13 4.61 6.04 5.98
N PRO A 14 4.09 7.05 6.70
CA PRO A 14 2.80 7.65 6.38
C PRO A 14 2.86 8.38 5.03
N ILE A 15 1.80 8.25 4.22
CA ILE A 15 1.70 8.98 2.95
C ILE A 15 0.98 10.31 3.21
N PRO A 16 1.63 11.47 3.00
CA PRO A 16 1.00 12.78 3.17
C PRO A 16 -0.26 12.91 2.33
N ALA A 17 -1.31 13.56 2.84
CA ALA A 17 -2.61 13.69 2.17
C ALA A 17 -2.50 14.16 0.70
N LYS A 18 -1.58 15.09 0.41
CA LYS A 18 -1.32 15.60 -0.95
C LYS A 18 -0.75 14.58 -1.94
N LEU A 19 -0.24 13.44 -1.45
CA LEU A 19 0.36 12.37 -2.24
C LEU A 19 -0.51 11.10 -2.28
N GLN A 20 -1.78 11.17 -1.85
CA GLN A 20 -2.65 10.01 -1.78
C GLN A 20 -3.50 9.79 -3.06
N SER A 21 -3.02 10.26 -4.21
CA SER A 21 -3.63 9.93 -5.51
C SER A 21 -3.05 8.60 -6.04
N SER A 22 -3.81 7.86 -6.86
CA SER A 22 -3.34 6.61 -7.51
C SER A 22 -1.96 6.78 -8.16
N ARG A 23 -1.82 7.82 -8.98
CA ARG A 23 -0.56 8.15 -9.64
C ARG A 23 0.58 8.49 -8.67
N SER A 24 0.30 9.28 -7.64
CA SER A 24 1.34 9.67 -6.66
C SER A 24 1.83 8.46 -5.86
N ILE A 25 0.92 7.57 -5.47
CA ILE A 25 1.26 6.34 -4.74
C ILE A 25 2.05 5.39 -5.63
N GLU A 26 1.65 5.21 -6.89
CA GLU A 26 2.39 4.40 -7.86
C GLU A 26 3.84 4.91 -8.03
N ILE A 27 4.02 6.24 -8.12
CA ILE A 27 5.37 6.85 -8.20
C ILE A 27 6.18 6.55 -6.94
N LEU A 28 5.60 6.75 -5.75
CA LEU A 28 6.27 6.46 -4.48
C LEU A 28 6.70 4.99 -4.37
N LEU A 29 5.85 4.06 -4.82
CA LEU A 29 6.17 2.63 -4.85
C LEU A 29 7.33 2.34 -5.82
N LYS A 30 7.30 2.92 -7.02
CA LYS A 30 8.37 2.76 -8.02
C LYS A 30 9.71 3.34 -7.53
N GLU A 31 9.69 4.50 -6.88
CA GLU A 31 10.88 5.09 -6.24
C GLU A 31 11.48 4.19 -5.15
N LYS A 32 10.67 3.32 -4.54
CA LYS A 32 11.11 2.29 -3.57
C LYS A 32 11.50 0.96 -4.22
N GLY A 33 11.59 0.90 -5.55
CA GLY A 33 12.01 -0.29 -6.30
C GLY A 33 10.88 -1.29 -6.57
N SER A 34 9.63 -0.87 -6.42
CA SER A 34 8.50 -1.74 -6.78
C SER A 34 8.54 -2.14 -8.26
N PRO A 35 8.28 -3.43 -8.58
CA PRO A 35 7.96 -3.86 -9.94
C PRO A 35 6.59 -3.30 -10.37
N GLU A 36 6.16 -3.60 -11.60
CA GLU A 36 4.85 -3.19 -12.11
C GLU A 36 3.67 -3.99 -11.54
N MET A 37 3.94 -5.20 -11.04
CA MET A 37 2.95 -6.14 -10.53
C MET A 37 2.97 -6.17 -9.01
N CYS A 38 1.82 -6.38 -8.37
CA CYS A 38 1.70 -6.59 -6.93
C CYS A 38 0.73 -7.73 -6.63
N TYR A 39 0.92 -8.35 -5.47
CA TYR A 39 -0.03 -9.31 -4.93
C TYR A 39 -1.01 -8.60 -3.99
N VAL A 40 -2.30 -8.88 -4.13
CA VAL A 40 -3.36 -8.18 -3.40
C VAL A 40 -3.90 -9.05 -2.27
N ILE A 41 -4.03 -8.47 -1.07
CA ILE A 41 -4.75 -9.06 0.06
C ILE A 41 -5.83 -8.06 0.45
N SER A 42 -7.11 -8.39 0.23
CA SER A 42 -8.22 -7.44 0.31
C SER A 42 -9.51 -8.11 0.75
N GLU A 43 -10.40 -7.34 1.37
CA GLU A 43 -11.80 -7.76 1.57
C GLU A 43 -12.59 -7.84 0.24
N ASN A 44 -12.08 -7.20 -0.83
CA ASN A 44 -12.68 -7.30 -2.15
C ASN A 44 -12.34 -8.63 -2.83
N GLY A 45 -13.23 -9.62 -2.68
CA GLY A 45 -13.05 -10.96 -3.25
C GLY A 45 -12.89 -11.05 -4.77
N LYS A 46 -13.07 -9.95 -5.53
CA LYS A 46 -12.75 -9.93 -6.98
C LYS A 46 -11.26 -9.81 -7.26
N ILE A 47 -10.50 -9.21 -6.34
CA ILE A 47 -9.06 -8.95 -6.48
C ILE A 47 -8.25 -9.61 -5.38
N ASP A 48 -8.88 -10.09 -4.31
CA ASP A 48 -8.19 -10.79 -3.23
C ASP A 48 -7.43 -12.01 -3.76
N GLY A 49 -6.17 -12.12 -3.35
CA GLY A 49 -5.25 -13.16 -3.80
C GLY A 49 -4.76 -13.04 -5.25
N ALA A 50 -5.07 -11.94 -5.95
CA ALA A 50 -4.64 -11.73 -7.34
C ALA A 50 -3.22 -11.15 -7.43
N LEU A 51 -2.51 -11.55 -8.49
CA LEU A 51 -1.30 -10.86 -8.98
C LEU A 51 -1.72 -9.94 -10.13
N MET A 52 -1.63 -8.62 -9.94
CA MET A 52 -2.11 -7.64 -10.92
C MET A 52 -1.24 -6.38 -10.98
N ARG A 53 -1.43 -5.54 -12.00
CA ARG A 53 -0.66 -4.29 -12.13
C ARG A 53 -1.00 -3.33 -11.00
N ILE A 54 0.00 -2.62 -10.50
CA ILE A 54 -0.15 -1.70 -9.35
C ILE A 54 -1.18 -0.61 -9.63
N ASN A 55 -1.16 -0.02 -10.82
CA ASN A 55 -2.14 1.01 -11.19
C ASN A 55 -3.57 0.47 -11.16
N GLU A 56 -3.81 -0.73 -11.69
CA GLU A 56 -5.13 -1.38 -11.68
C GLU A 56 -5.58 -1.73 -10.26
N ALA A 57 -4.65 -2.17 -9.42
CA ALA A 57 -4.94 -2.46 -8.01
C ALA A 57 -5.31 -1.17 -7.26
N LEU A 58 -4.53 -0.11 -7.42
CA LEU A 58 -4.78 1.19 -6.80
C LEU A 58 -6.14 1.77 -7.21
N ASP A 59 -6.47 1.73 -8.50
CA ASP A 59 -7.77 2.19 -9.01
C ASP A 59 -8.95 1.38 -8.47
N SER A 60 -8.71 0.10 -8.13
CA SER A 60 -9.71 -0.80 -7.56
C SER A 60 -9.97 -0.57 -6.07
N VAL A 61 -8.99 -0.06 -5.30
CA VAL A 61 -9.04 -0.04 -3.83
C VAL A 61 -9.14 1.37 -3.23
N LEU A 62 -8.57 2.39 -3.90
CA LEU A 62 -8.43 3.71 -3.31
C LEU A 62 -9.79 4.35 -2.96
N GLY A 63 -9.92 4.75 -1.69
CA GLY A 63 -11.10 5.46 -1.19
C GLY A 63 -12.36 4.60 -1.12
N ARG A 64 -12.24 3.28 -1.27
CA ARG A 64 -13.37 2.35 -1.18
C ARG A 64 -13.75 1.96 0.25
N GLY A 65 -12.95 2.37 1.24
CA GLY A 65 -13.18 2.04 2.65
C GLY A 65 -12.99 0.55 2.95
N MET A 66 -12.16 -0.14 2.17
CA MET A 66 -11.84 -1.56 2.34
C MET A 66 -10.36 -1.70 2.66
N ALA A 67 -10.05 -2.28 3.82
CA ALA A 67 -8.68 -2.56 4.22
C ALA A 67 -8.01 -3.46 3.17
N THR A 68 -6.93 -2.98 2.56
CA THR A 68 -6.26 -3.70 1.47
C THR A 68 -4.74 -3.52 1.56
N PHE A 69 -4.02 -4.63 1.47
CA PHE A 69 -2.58 -4.65 1.26
C PHE A 69 -2.24 -4.94 -0.19
N LEU A 70 -1.31 -4.15 -0.74
CA LEU A 70 -0.63 -4.44 -1.99
C LEU A 70 0.81 -4.80 -1.68
N SER A 71 1.14 -6.09 -1.77
CA SER A 71 2.51 -6.58 -1.66
C SER A 71 3.24 -6.35 -2.98
N CYS A 72 3.94 -5.22 -3.05
CA CYS A 72 4.67 -4.75 -4.21
C CYS A 72 6.03 -5.44 -4.35
N LEU A 73 6.75 -5.61 -3.24
CA LEU A 73 7.99 -6.37 -3.20
C LEU A 73 7.94 -7.32 -1.99
N PRO A 74 7.77 -8.63 -2.18
CA PRO A 74 7.49 -9.58 -1.10
C PRO A 74 8.48 -9.48 0.07
N GLY A 75 7.96 -9.22 1.27
CA GLY A 75 8.76 -9.07 2.49
C GLY A 75 9.60 -7.79 2.55
N GLU A 76 9.45 -6.85 1.62
CA GLU A 76 10.24 -5.62 1.57
C GLU A 76 9.40 -4.35 1.50
N LEU A 77 8.36 -4.35 0.66
CA LEU A 77 7.53 -3.18 0.37
C LEU A 77 6.07 -3.58 0.21
N ILE A 78 5.23 -2.99 1.05
CA ILE A 78 3.77 -3.12 1.00
C ILE A 78 3.14 -1.73 1.02
N TYR A 79 2.09 -1.52 0.23
CA TYR A 79 1.15 -0.40 0.40
C TYR A 79 -0.07 -0.88 1.18
N TYR A 80 -0.58 -0.03 2.08
CA TYR A 80 -1.84 -0.24 2.77
C TYR A 80 -2.84 0.87 2.47
N GLU A 81 -4.03 0.48 2.00
CA GLU A 81 -5.25 1.30 2.01
C GLU A 81 -6.03 0.97 3.27
N GLY A 82 -6.18 1.95 4.16
CA GLY A 82 -7.02 1.85 5.34
C GLY A 82 -8.50 2.05 5.07
N ASP A 83 -9.30 1.53 5.99
CA ASP A 83 -10.74 1.71 6.11
C ASP A 83 -11.13 3.14 6.55
N GLU A 84 -10.24 3.83 7.26
CA GLU A 84 -10.42 5.22 7.69
C GLU A 84 -9.79 6.24 6.72
N ILE A 85 -10.43 7.41 6.60
CA ILE A 85 -9.91 8.53 5.79
C ILE A 85 -8.51 8.92 6.29
N GLY A 86 -7.52 8.84 5.38
CA GLY A 86 -6.15 9.28 5.64
C GLY A 86 -5.22 8.22 6.22
N ARG A 87 -5.70 7.01 6.53
CA ARG A 87 -4.84 5.87 6.93
C ARG A 87 -4.25 5.18 5.71
N ARG A 88 -3.28 5.84 5.08
CA ARG A 88 -2.51 5.28 3.96
C ARG A 88 -1.03 5.33 4.29
N PHE A 89 -0.36 4.20 4.21
CA PHE A 89 1.06 4.11 4.49
C PHE A 89 1.74 3.07 3.62
N LEU A 90 3.06 3.22 3.54
CA LEU A 90 3.95 2.19 3.06
C LEU A 90 4.53 1.44 4.27
N CYS A 91 4.57 0.12 4.20
CA CYS A 91 5.40 -0.69 5.08
C CYS A 91 6.67 -1.08 4.34
N CYS A 92 7.82 -0.62 4.83
CA CYS A 92 9.10 -0.79 4.16
C CYS A 92 10.13 -1.39 5.12
N LYS A 93 10.89 -2.40 4.67
CA LYS A 93 12.15 -2.77 5.35
C LYS A 93 13.04 -1.55 5.51
N HIS A 94 13.80 -1.53 6.60
CA HIS A 94 14.66 -0.40 6.99
C HIS A 94 15.63 0.05 5.88
N SER A 95 16.11 -0.88 5.06
CA SER A 95 16.98 -0.59 3.90
C SER A 95 16.34 0.31 2.85
N LEU A 96 15.00 0.27 2.71
CA LEU A 96 14.22 1.06 1.76
C LEU A 96 13.74 2.39 2.32
N GLN A 97 13.92 2.66 3.62
CA GLN A 97 13.48 3.91 4.24
C GLN A 97 14.42 5.09 3.96
N LYS A 98 15.58 4.86 3.31
CA LYS A 98 16.56 5.91 3.03
C LYS A 98 16.04 6.93 2.02
N HIS A 99 15.65 8.11 2.52
CA HIS A 99 15.84 9.36 1.79
C HIS A 99 17.31 9.74 1.96
N ARG A 100 18.08 9.70 0.85
CA ARG A 100 19.31 10.48 0.75
C ARG A 100 18.95 11.83 0.15
#